data_AF-A0A3M9MCE7-F1
#
_entry.id   AF-A0A3M9MCE7-F1
#
_cell.length_a   1.000
_cell.length_b   1.000
_cell.length_c   1.000
_cell.angle_alpha   90.00
_cell.angle_beta   90.00
_cell.angle_gamma   90.00
#
_symmetry.space_group_name_H-M   'P 1'
#
loop_
_entity.id
_entity.type
_entity.pdbx_description
1 polymer ?
#
loop_
_entity_poly.entity_id
_entity_poly.type
_entity_poly.pdbx_seq_one_letter_code
_entity_poly.pdbx_strand_id
1 'polypeptide(L)'
;MTLDEICQNARQLSVAHGWDQADSAARMLHVVAEAGEVADALTAYQQASADDRASARVALGHEIFDVIWNLCALANATDIDVESAARMKMAINADRTWPSSAAI
;
A
#
# COMPACT_ATOMS: atom_id res chain seq x y z
N MET A 1 -2.70 -8.05 -12.98
CA MET A 1 -2.84 -7.61 -11.58
C MET A 1 -3.59 -6.29 -11.56
N THR A 2 -4.91 -6.39 -11.46
CA THR A 2 -5.84 -5.31 -11.07
C THR A 2 -5.81 -5.12 -9.55
N LEU A 3 -6.45 -4.07 -9.05
CA LEU A 3 -6.58 -3.84 -7.61
C LEU A 3 -7.43 -4.92 -6.94
N ASP A 4 -8.54 -5.30 -7.58
CA ASP A 4 -9.35 -6.46 -7.16
C ASP A 4 -8.53 -7.76 -7.12
N GLU A 5 -7.71 -8.05 -8.14
CA GLU A 5 -6.83 -9.23 -8.13
C GLU A 5 -5.84 -9.21 -6.94
N ILE A 6 -5.26 -8.04 -6.60
CA ILE A 6 -4.37 -7.91 -5.44
C ILE A 6 -5.12 -8.17 -4.13
N CYS A 7 -6.30 -7.56 -3.97
CA CYS A 7 -7.08 -7.72 -2.76
C CYS A 7 -7.62 -9.15 -2.58
N GLN A 8 -7.99 -9.83 -3.67
CA GLN A 8 -8.35 -11.25 -3.64
C GLN A 8 -7.17 -12.14 -3.26
N ASN A 9 -5.98 -11.88 -3.81
CA ASN A 9 -4.76 -12.61 -3.43
C ASN A 9 -4.42 -12.40 -1.95
N ALA A 10 -4.53 -11.18 -1.43
CA ALA A 10 -4.33 -10.87 -0.02
C ALA A 10 -5.30 -11.63 0.88
N ARG A 11 -6.58 -11.71 0.50
CA ARG A 11 -7.59 -12.49 1.21
C ARG A 11 -7.26 -13.99 1.21
N GLN A 12 -6.94 -14.55 0.05
CA GLN A 12 -6.64 -15.97 -0.11
C GLN A 12 -5.43 -16.38 0.73
N LEU A 13 -4.35 -15.58 0.69
CA LEU A 13 -3.16 -15.84 1.48
C LEU A 13 -3.47 -15.72 2.98
N SER A 14 -4.20 -14.68 3.39
CA SER A 14 -4.60 -14.49 4.78
C SER A 14 -5.40 -15.68 5.32
N VAL A 15 -6.35 -16.21 4.55
CA VAL A 15 -7.14 -17.40 4.92
C VAL A 15 -6.25 -18.65 4.97
N ALA A 16 -5.39 -18.85 3.97
CA ALA A 16 -4.51 -20.02 3.89
C ALA A 16 -3.55 -20.12 5.09
N HIS A 17 -3.14 -18.98 5.64
CA HIS A 17 -2.25 -18.90 6.80
C HIS A 17 -2.98 -18.68 8.14
N GLY A 18 -4.32 -18.59 8.16
CA GLY A 18 -5.10 -18.34 9.38
C GLY A 18 -4.92 -16.93 9.96
N TRP A 19 -4.52 -15.96 9.13
CA TRP A 19 -4.34 -14.56 9.51
C TRP A 19 -5.61 -13.72 9.35
N ASP A 20 -6.68 -14.30 8.82
CA ASP A 20 -7.98 -13.66 8.62
C ASP A 20 -8.71 -13.32 9.94
N GLN A 21 -8.18 -13.76 11.08
CA GLN A 21 -8.69 -13.48 12.42
C GLN A 21 -8.17 -12.15 13.02
N ALA A 22 -7.20 -11.51 12.38
CA ALA A 22 -6.65 -10.25 12.89
C ALA A 22 -7.71 -9.14 12.84
N ASP A 23 -7.87 -8.40 13.93
CA ASP A 23 -8.76 -7.24 13.94
C ASP A 23 -8.25 -6.11 13.03
N SER A 24 -9.15 -5.19 12.66
CA SER A 24 -8.82 -4.09 11.75
C SER A 24 -7.80 -3.10 12.34
N ALA A 25 -7.68 -3.01 13.66
CA ALA A 25 -6.68 -2.16 14.31
C ALA A 25 -5.27 -2.75 14.15
N ALA A 26 -5.12 -4.06 14.37
CA ALA A 26 -3.88 -4.78 14.09
C ALA A 26 -3.48 -4.67 12.61
N ARG A 27 -4.45 -4.76 11.69
CA ARG A 27 -4.20 -4.52 10.25
C ARG A 27 -3.71 -3.11 9.95
N MET A 28 -4.26 -2.11 10.62
CA MET A 28 -3.78 -0.73 10.47
C MET A 28 -2.34 -0.56 10.98
N LEU A 29 -1.95 -1.26 12.06
CA LEU A 29 -0.57 -1.23 12.54
C LEU A 29 0.41 -1.80 11.52
N HIS A 30 0.04 -2.85 10.78
CA HIS A 30 0.86 -3.35 9.67
C HIS A 30 1.02 -2.30 8.57
N VAL A 31 -0.06 -1.61 8.16
CA VAL A 31 0.04 -0.51 7.17
C VAL A 31 1.05 0.56 7.62
N VAL A 32 1.05 0.92 8.91
CA VAL A 32 2.02 1.89 9.46
C VAL A 32 3.44 1.34 9.44
N ALA A 33 3.63 0.05 9.76
CA ALA A 33 4.93 -0.59 9.71
C ALA A 33 5.51 -0.57 8.29
N GLU A 34 4.74 -1.01 7.28
CA GLU A 34 5.22 -1.03 5.88
C GLU A 34 5.52 0.38 5.36
N ALA A 35 4.77 1.39 5.79
CA ALA A 35 5.07 2.78 5.43
C ALA A 35 6.41 3.25 6.03
N GLY A 36 6.79 2.73 7.19
CA GLY A 36 8.13 2.91 7.76
C GLY A 36 9.20 2.21 6.94
N GLU A 37 8.95 0.97 6.50
CA GLU A 37 9.88 0.21 5.64
C GLU A 37 10.10 0.90 4.29
N VAL A 38 9.06 1.52 3.71
CA VAL A 38 9.21 2.39 2.54
C VAL A 38 10.14 3.57 2.81
N ALA A 39 10.06 4.20 3.98
CA ALA A 39 10.92 5.32 4.34
C ALA A 39 12.40 4.89 4.46
N ASP A 40 12.64 3.73 5.08
CA ASP A 40 13.97 3.14 5.21
C ASP A 40 14.53 2.72 3.84
N ALA A 41 13.73 2.03 3.02
CA ALA A 41 14.12 1.61 1.68
C ALA A 41 14.37 2.80 0.74
N LEU A 42 13.61 3.89 0.86
CA LEU A 42 13.86 5.12 0.13
C LEU A 42 15.19 5.75 0.54
N THR A 43 15.47 5.78 1.85
CA THR A 43 16.73 6.29 2.39
C THR A 43 17.91 5.46 1.86
N ALA A 44 17.80 4.13 1.91
CA ALA A 44 18.80 3.21 1.37
C ALA A 44 18.98 3.41 -0.14
N TYR A 45 17.88 3.52 -0.90
CA TYR A 45 17.93 3.80 -2.33
C TYR A 45 18.65 5.10 -2.62
N GLN A 46 18.41 6.18 -1.86
CA GLN A 46 19.06 7.48 -2.08
C GLN A 46 20.56 7.43 -1.77
N GLN A 47 20.96 6.72 -0.72
CA GLN A 47 22.34 6.60 -0.26
C GLN A 47 23.16 5.53 -1.00
N ALA A 48 22.51 4.66 -1.78
CA ALA A 48 23.17 3.57 -2.50
C ALA A 48 24.30 4.04 -3.43
N SER A 49 25.36 3.24 -3.53
CA SER A 49 26.40 3.43 -4.55
C SER A 49 25.81 3.31 -5.97
N ALA A 50 26.60 3.61 -7.01
CA ALA A 50 26.17 3.38 -8.38
C ALA A 50 25.91 1.88 -8.66
N ASP A 51 26.75 1.01 -8.09
CA ASP A 51 26.69 -0.44 -8.28
C ASP A 51 25.48 -1.05 -7.53
N ASP A 52 25.10 -0.48 -6.38
CA ASP A 52 23.98 -0.97 -5.55
C ASP A 52 22.64 -0.30 -5.89
N ARG A 53 22.62 0.73 -6.74
CA ARG A 53 21.41 1.52 -7.03
C ARG A 53 20.27 0.66 -7.57
N ALA A 54 20.60 -0.34 -8.41
CA ALA A 54 19.63 -1.22 -9.04
C ALA A 54 18.94 -2.13 -8.02
N SER A 55 19.70 -2.75 -7.12
CA SER A 55 19.15 -3.62 -6.07
C SER A 55 18.33 -2.82 -5.06
N ALA A 56 18.80 -1.65 -4.64
CA ALA A 56 18.06 -0.78 -3.73
C ALA A 56 16.74 -0.28 -4.34
N ARG A 57 16.69 -0.04 -5.66
CA ARG A 57 15.44 0.29 -6.36
C ARG A 57 14.44 -0.86 -6.36
N VAL A 58 14.90 -2.10 -6.49
CA VAL A 58 14.05 -3.29 -6.42
C VAL A 58 13.47 -3.43 -5.02
N ALA A 59 14.30 -3.30 -3.97
CA ALA A 59 13.85 -3.35 -2.59
C ALA A 59 12.77 -2.28 -2.29
N LEU A 60 13.01 -1.02 -2.69
CA LEU A 60 12.00 0.04 -2.57
C LEU A 60 10.69 -0.31 -3.29
N GLY A 61 10.76 -0.99 -4.44
CA GLY A 61 9.58 -1.47 -5.14
C GLY A 61 8.78 -2.53 -4.37
N HIS A 62 9.45 -3.39 -3.61
CA HIS A 62 8.80 -4.38 -2.74
C HIS A 62 8.09 -3.69 -1.57
N GLU A 63 8.76 -2.80 -0.84
CA GLU A 63 8.14 -2.11 0.31
C GLU A 63 6.93 -1.26 -0.10
N ILE A 64 6.98 -0.61 -1.26
CA ILE A 64 5.83 0.12 -1.81
C ILE A 64 4.66 -0.85 -2.05
N PHE A 65 4.95 -2.05 -2.55
CA PHE A 65 3.92 -3.05 -2.77
C PHE A 65 3.38 -3.62 -1.46
N ASP A 66 4.20 -3.78 -0.43
CA ASP A 66 3.77 -4.27 0.89
C ASP A 66 2.78 -3.30 1.56
N VAL A 67 2.94 -1.99 1.36
CA VAL A 67 1.91 -1.00 1.73
C VAL A 67 0.59 -1.24 0.99
N ILE A 68 0.64 -1.45 -0.34
CA ILE A 68 -0.57 -1.73 -1.15
C ILE A 68 -1.24 -3.03 -0.67
N TRP A 69 -0.45 -4.06 -0.41
CA TRP A 69 -0.91 -5.36 0.06
C TRP A 69 -1.62 -5.24 1.41
N ASN A 70 -1.02 -4.53 2.37
CA ASN A 70 -1.61 -4.35 3.69
C ASN A 70 -2.86 -3.46 3.67
N LEU A 71 -2.94 -2.47 2.76
CA LEU A 71 -4.18 -1.72 2.52
C LEU A 71 -5.30 -2.61 1.96
N CYS A 72 -4.98 -3.53 1.05
CA CYS A 72 -5.93 -4.54 0.56
C CYS A 72 -6.37 -5.49 1.69
N ALA A 73 -5.44 -5.92 2.55
CA ALA A 73 -5.77 -6.75 3.71
C ALA A 73 -6.70 -6.02 4.70
N LEU A 74 -6.46 -4.72 4.93
CA LEU A 74 -7.34 -3.87 5.73
C LEU A 74 -8.73 -3.69 5.09
N ALA A 75 -8.79 -3.47 3.77
CA ALA A 75 -10.05 -3.39 3.02
C ALA A 75 -10.87 -4.69 3.18
N ASN A 76 -10.22 -5.85 3.03
CA ASN A 76 -10.85 -7.15 3.26
C ASN A 76 -11.36 -7.32 4.70
N ALA A 77 -10.58 -6.90 5.70
CA ALA A 77 -10.96 -7.00 7.12
C ALA A 77 -12.13 -6.06 7.51
N THR A 78 -12.42 -5.06 6.68
CA THR A 78 -13.48 -4.07 6.89
C THR A 78 -14.64 -4.20 5.88
N ASP A 79 -14.59 -5.21 5.02
CA ASP A 79 -15.56 -5.45 3.94
C ASP A 79 -15.72 -4.25 2.98
N ILE A 80 -14.61 -3.55 2.70
CA ILE A 80 -14.58 -2.40 1.79
C ILE A 80 -14.16 -2.86 0.39
N ASP A 81 -15.00 -2.57 -0.60
CA ASP A 81 -14.63 -2.61 -2.02
C ASP A 81 -13.79 -1.37 -2.36
N VAL A 82 -12.46 -1.53 -2.27
CA VAL A 82 -11.51 -0.46 -2.52
C VAL A 82 -11.47 -0.03 -4.00
N GLU A 83 -11.81 -0.91 -4.95
CA GLU A 83 -11.81 -0.56 -6.37
C GLU A 83 -12.99 0.35 -6.71
N SER A 84 -14.17 0.04 -6.18
CA SER A 84 -15.33 0.93 -6.26
C SER A 84 -15.08 2.25 -5.52
N ALA A 85 -14.49 2.20 -4.32
CA ALA A 85 -14.12 3.41 -3.58
C ALA A 85 -13.12 4.29 -4.35
N ALA A 86 -12.12 3.68 -5.01
CA ALA A 86 -11.17 4.39 -5.86
C ALA A 86 -11.86 5.07 -7.04
N ARG A 87 -12.74 4.36 -7.77
CA ARG A 87 -13.53 4.93 -8.89
C ARG A 87 -14.35 6.14 -8.43
N MET A 88 -15.07 6.02 -7.32
CA MET A 88 -15.86 7.12 -6.75
C MET A 88 -14.96 8.31 -6.36
N LYS A 89 -13.82 8.04 -5.71
CA LYS A 89 -12.90 9.08 -5.25
C LYS A 89 -12.22 9.80 -6.41
N MET A 90 -11.88 9.09 -7.49
CA MET A 90 -11.32 9.68 -8.70
C MET A 90 -12.31 10.63 -9.38
N ALA A 91 -13.59 10.25 -9.47
CA ALA A 91 -14.64 11.14 -9.98
C ALA A 91 -14.75 12.43 -9.15
N ILE A 92 -14.75 12.32 -7.82
CA ILE A 92 -14.73 13.48 -6.91
C ILE A 92 -13.48 14.33 -7.11
N ASN A 93 -12.31 13.70 -7.30
CA ASN A 93 -11.04 14.41 -7.43
C ASN A 93 -10.89 15.10 -8.80
N ALA A 94 -11.57 14.64 -9.84
CA ALA A 94 -11.55 15.27 -11.17
C ALA A 94 -12.06 16.71 -11.14
N ASP A 95 -12.98 17.01 -10.21
CA ASP A 95 -13.58 18.33 -10.04
C ASP A 95 -12.86 19.18 -8.96
N ARG A 96 -11.81 18.65 -8.33
CA ARG A 96 -11.07 19.38 -7.28
C ARG A 96 -10.05 20.32 -7.90
N THR A 97 -10.05 21.56 -7.44
CA THR A 97 -8.96 22.51 -7.63
C THR A 97 -8.18 22.64 -6.33
N TRP A 98 -6.86 22.47 -6.40
CA TRP A 98 -6.00 22.75 -5.25
C TRP A 98 -5.79 24.26 -5.14
N PRO A 99 -6.05 24.90 -3.99
CA PRO A 99 -5.65 26.28 -3.80
C PRO A 99 -4.11 26.36 -3.90
N SER A 100 -3.62 27.42 -4.55
CA SER A 100 -2.22 27.64 -4.92
C SER A 100 -1.22 27.65 -3.75
N SER A 101 -1.69 27.52 -2.51
CA SER A 101 -0.89 27.49 -1.28
C SER A 101 -0.67 26.09 -0.69
N ALA A 102 -1.15 25.01 -1.33
CA ALA A 102 -1.15 23.66 -0.74
C ALA A 102 -0.06 22.71 -1.29
N ALA A 103 0.96 23.22 -1.97
CA ALA A 103 2.12 22.39 -2.35
C ALA A 103 3.02 22.19 -1.12
N ILE A 104 2.92 21.00 -0.50
CA ILE A 104 3.95 20.45 0.39
C ILE A 104 4.97 19.74 -0.49
#